data_AF-A0A5S9M412-F1
#
_entry.id   AF-A0A5S9M412-F1
#
_cell.length_a   1.000
_cell.length_b   1.000
_cell.length_c   1.000
_cell.angle_alpha   90.00
_cell.angle_beta   90.00
_cell.angle_gamma   90.00
#
_symmetry.space_group_name_H-M   'P 1'
#
loop_
_entity.id
_entity.type
_entity.pdbx_description
1 polymer ?
#
loop_
_entity_poly.entity_id
_entity_poly.type
_entity_poly.pdbx_seq_one_letter_code
_entity_poly.pdbx_strand_id
1 'polypeptide(L)' 'MLRKLAVTKTATIEHATLQQLSSPDIAWYWIDFHAPTEKEAALLKEYFSFPSTRD' A
#
# COMPACT_ATOMS: atom_id res chain seq x y z
N MET A 1 -5.65 -2.47 10.59
CA MET A 1 -6.52 -2.45 9.40
C MET A 1 -5.92 -1.56 8.32
N LEU A 2 -5.68 -2.13 7.15
CA LEU A 2 -5.15 -1.42 5.98
C LEU A 2 -6.24 -0.94 5.04
N ARG A 3 -6.21 0.35 4.69
CA ARG A 3 -6.98 0.89 3.55
C ARG A 3 -6.03 1.32 2.46
N LYS A 4 -6.35 0.93 1.23
CA LYS A 4 -5.53 1.22 0.04
C LYS A 4 -6.42 1.86 -1.00
N LEU A 5 -6.01 3.02 -1.47
CA LEU A 5 -6.68 3.76 -2.52
C LEU A 5 -5.65 4.01 -3.62
N ALA A 6 -5.97 3.64 -4.85
CA ALA A 6 -5.11 3.87 -5.99
C ALA A 6 -5.82 4.78 -6.97
N VAL A 7 -5.11 5.76 -7.52
CA VAL A 7 -5.63 6.65 -8.55
C VAL A 7 -4.88 6.36 -9.84
N THR A 8 -5.65 6.03 -10.87
CA THR A 8 -5.16 5.87 -12.24
C THR A 8 -5.42 7.16 -13.02
N LYS A 9 -5.00 7.18 -14.29
CA LYS A 9 -5.31 8.30 -15.19
C LYS A 9 -6.81 8.46 -15.47
N THR A 10 -7.63 7.44 -15.19
CA THR A 10 -9.03 7.37 -15.62
C THR A 10 -10.00 7.06 -14.49
N ALA A 11 -9.54 6.52 -13.36
CA ALA A 11 -10.41 6.05 -12.30
C ALA A 11 -9.71 6.05 -10.93
N THR A 12 -10.53 6.00 -9.88
CA THR A 12 -10.08 5.70 -8.51
C THR A 12 -10.47 4.27 -8.17
N ILE A 13 -9.52 3.50 -7.65
CA ILE A 13 -9.69 2.12 -7.19
C ILE A 13 -9.65 2.14 -5.68
N GLU A 14 -10.81 1.99 -5.05
CA GLU A 14 -10.91 1.76 -3.62
C GLU A 14 -10.55 0.31 -3.28
N HIS A 15 -9.93 0.09 -2.13
CA HIS A 15 -9.49 -1.21 -1.64
C HIS A 15 -8.50 -1.94 -2.58
N ALA A 16 -7.63 -1.19 -3.25
CA ALA A 16 -6.65 -1.74 -4.19
C ALA A 16 -5.77 -2.83 -3.55
N THR A 17 -5.44 -3.87 -4.31
CA THR A 17 -4.46 -4.89 -3.90
C THR A 17 -3.04 -4.36 -4.09
N LEU A 18 -2.06 -4.91 -3.38
CA LEU A 18 -0.66 -4.52 -3.57
C LEU A 18 -0.17 -4.77 -5.01
N GLN A 19 -0.65 -5.84 -5.65
CA GLN A 19 -0.31 -6.13 -7.04
C GLN A 19 -0.84 -5.05 -8.00
N GLN A 20 -2.02 -4.47 -7.71
CA GLN A 20 -2.55 -3.36 -8.50
C GLN A 20 -1.73 -2.08 -8.33
N LEU A 21 -1.14 -1.84 -7.17
CA LEU A 21 -0.29 -0.67 -6.92
C LEU A 21 1.00 -0.68 -7.75
N SER A 22 1.45 -1.86 -8.20
CA SER A 22 2.60 -2.02 -9.10
C SER A 22 2.25 -1.81 -10.57
N SER A 23 0.98 -1.57 -10.92
CA SER A 23 0.58 -1.36 -12.31
C SER A 23 1.15 -0.04 -12.85
N PRO A 24 1.66 -0.02 -14.09
CA PRO A 24 2.17 1.21 -14.73
C PRO A 24 1.08 2.27 -14.95
N ASP A 25 -0.20 1.90 -14.84
CA ASP A 25 -1.32 2.82 -14.98
C ASP A 25 -1.67 3.58 -13.69
N ILE A 26 -1.04 3.23 -12.56
CA ILE A 26 -1.19 3.95 -11.30
C ILE A 26 -0.41 5.26 -11.37
N ALA A 27 -1.11 6.38 -11.19
CA ALA A 27 -0.49 7.70 -11.10
C ALA A 27 0.06 7.95 -9.69
N TRP A 28 -0.73 7.64 -8.67
CA TRP A 28 -0.35 7.67 -7.27
C TRP A 28 -1.30 6.79 -6.47
N TYR A 29 -0.89 6.42 -5.26
CA TYR A 29 -1.75 5.68 -4.34
C TYR A 29 -1.55 6.20 -2.92
N TRP A 30 -2.59 6.04 -2.11
CA TRP A 30 -2.59 6.32 -0.69
C TRP A 30 -2.78 5.02 0.08
N ILE A 31 -1.97 4.82 1.11
CA ILE A 31 -2.16 3.74 2.07
C ILE A 31 -2.34 4.35 3.45
N ASP A 32 -3.45 3.98 4.09
CA ASP A 32 -3.77 4.38 5.44
C ASP A 32 -3.55 3.20 6.40
N PHE A 33 -2.80 3.48 7.47
CA PHE A 33 -2.35 2.53 8.48
C PHE A 33 -3.04 2.84 9.80
N HIS A 34 -4.17 2.19 10.06
CA HIS A 34 -4.83 2.30 11.36
C HIS A 34 -4.68 1.00 12.15
N ALA A 35 -3.84 1.01 13.19
CA ALA A 35 -3.54 -0.13 14.06
C ALA A 35 -3.37 -1.46 13.26
N PRO A 36 -2.32 -1.57 12.42
CA PRO A 36 -2.11 -2.76 11.60
C PRO A 36 -1.83 -3.97 12.49
N THR A 37 -2.34 -5.14 12.09
CA THR A 37 -1.93 -6.41 12.69
C THR A 37 -0.46 -6.70 12.34
N GLU A 38 0.22 -7.57 13.10
CA GLU A 38 1.61 -7.96 12.79
C GLU A 38 1.78 -8.49 11.36
N LYS A 39 0.78 -9.23 10.85
CA LYS A 39 0.77 -9.73 9.48
C LYS A 39 0.67 -8.60 8.46
N GLU A 40 -0.20 -7.62 8.71
CA GLU A 40 -0.33 -6.42 7.87
C GLU A 40 0.98 -5.60 7.87
N ALA A 41 1.60 -5.42 9.04
CA ALA A 41 2.87 -4.71 9.17
C ALA A 41 4.02 -5.40 8.42
N ALA A 42 4.13 -6.74 8.54
CA ALA A 42 5.14 -7.51 7.82
C ALA A 42 4.99 -7.41 6.30
N LEU A 43 3.77 -7.52 5.80
CA LEU A 43 3.44 -7.45 4.38
C LEU A 43 3.79 -6.09 3.75
N LEU A 44 3.63 -5.01 4.51
CA LEU A 44 4.06 -3.67 4.09
C LEU A 44 5.57 -3.50 4.13
N LYS A 45 6.22 -4.04 5.17
CA LYS A 45 7.67 -3.98 5.29
C LYS A 45 8.35 -4.63 4.09
N GLU A 46 7.84 -5.79 3.66
CA GLU A 46 8.30 -6.48 2.46
C GLU A 46 8.03 -5.65 1.19
N TYR A 47 6.80 -5.16 1.02
CA TYR A 47 6.40 -4.47 -0.20
C TYR A 47 7.08 -3.10 -0.40
N PHE A 48 7.17 -2.30 0.67
CA PHE A 48 7.77 -0.97 0.63
C PHE A 48 9.28 -0.97 0.88
N SER A 49 9.85 -2.14 1.19
CA SER A 49 11.26 -2.26 1.57
C SER A 49 11.67 -1.21 2.61
N PHE A 50 10.78 -0.89 3.56
CA PHE A 50 11.10 0.10 4.58
C PHE A 50 12.36 -0.37 5.33
N PRO A 51 13.45 0.42 5.34
CA PRO A 51 14.62 0.04 6.09
C PRO A 51 14.21 -0.08 7.55
N SER A 52 14.59 -1.20 8.16
CA SER A 52 14.52 -1.32 9.61
C SER A 52 15.55 -0.34 10.16
N THR A 53 15.18 0.92 10.39
CA THR A 53 15.96 1.76 11.30
C THR A 53 15.91 1.05 12.64
N ARG A 54 17.03 0.39 12.97
CA ARG A 54 17.46 0.21 14.36
C ARG A 54 17.50 1.59 14.96
N ASP A 55 16.64 1.84 15.94
CA ASP A 55 17.02 2.04 17.34
C ASP A 55 15.76 2.09 18.21
#